data_AF-A0A3M6JVV7-F1
#
_entry.id   AF-A0A3M6JVV7-F1
#
_cell.length_a   1.000
_cell.length_b   1.000
_cell.length_c   1.000
_cell.angle_alpha   90.00
_cell.angle_beta   90.00
_cell.angle_gamma   90.00
#
_symmetry.space_group_name_H-M   'P 1'
#
loop_
_entity.id
_entity.type
_entity.pdbx_description
1 polymer ?
#
loop_
_entity_poly.entity_id
_entity_poly.type
_entity_poly.pdbx_seq_one_letter_code
_entity_poly.pdbx_strand_id
1 'polypeptide(L)'
;DEWTNRSWVGHKGRIEQFLRPTDNGKSALEELVGEKITKENTIFYVCGWQGTIDGTMDYLTNKNFVTEKNKREDGSFEVKFESYG
;
A
#
# COMPACT_ATOMS: atom_id res chain seq x y z
N ASP A 1 -17.97 -15.27 7.64
CA ASP A 1 -18.76 -15.14 8.89
C ASP A 1 -18.52 -13.78 9.51
N GLU A 2 -19.58 -13.13 10.00
CA GLU A 2 -19.47 -11.80 10.65
C GLU A 2 -18.67 -11.87 11.96
N TRP A 3 -18.64 -13.03 12.62
CA TRP A 3 -17.89 -13.30 13.85
C TRP A 3 -16.38 -13.11 13.73
N THR A 4 -15.76 -13.58 12.64
CA THR A 4 -14.31 -13.44 12.41
C THR A 4 -13.87 -11.99 12.22
N ASN A 5 -14.76 -11.14 11.70
CA ASN A 5 -14.46 -9.72 11.49
C ASN A 5 -14.56 -8.89 12.77
N ARG A 6 -15.34 -9.33 13.77
CA ARG A 6 -15.51 -8.61 15.06
C ARG A 6 -14.22 -8.57 15.88
N SER A 7 -13.37 -9.58 15.71
CA SER A 7 -12.09 -9.68 16.42
C SER A 7 -10.93 -8.99 15.69
N TRP A 8 -11.20 -8.28 14.58
CA TRP A 8 -10.15 -7.57 13.85
C TRP A 8 -9.60 -6.41 14.68
N VAL A 9 -8.33 -6.55 15.06
CA VAL A 9 -7.54 -5.56 15.79
C VAL A 9 -6.52 -4.84 14.89
N GLY A 10 -6.45 -5.20 13.61
CA GLY A 10 -5.59 -4.52 12.64
C GLY A 10 -6.15 -3.17 12.19
N HIS A 11 -5.48 -2.56 11.21
CA HIS A 11 -5.94 -1.29 10.63
C HIS A 11 -7.36 -1.40 10.07
N LYS A 12 -8.19 -0.40 10.33
CA LYS A 12 -9.59 -0.31 9.88
C LYS A 12 -9.74 0.88 8.95
N GLY A 13 -10.64 0.76 7.96
CA GLY A 13 -10.90 1.81 6.99
C GLY A 13 -10.17 1.62 5.66
N ARG A 14 -10.03 2.69 4.90
CA ARG A 14 -9.47 2.68 3.55
C ARG A 14 -7.95 2.44 3.59
N ILE A 15 -7.44 1.51 2.77
CA ILE A 15 -6.05 1.08 2.84
C ILE A 15 -5.06 2.19 2.51
N GLU A 16 -5.42 3.15 1.64
CA GLU A 16 -4.54 4.26 1.31
C GLU A 16 -4.28 5.20 2.51
N GLN A 17 -5.16 5.21 3.52
CA GLN A 17 -4.91 5.95 4.76
C GLN A 17 -3.84 5.27 5.62
N PHE A 18 -3.69 3.96 5.49
CA PHE A 18 -2.63 3.21 6.18
C PHE A 18 -1.23 3.60 5.70
N LEU A 19 -1.14 4.08 4.45
CA LEU A 19 0.09 4.50 3.80
C LEU A 19 0.41 5.98 3.99
N ARG A 20 -0.60 6.82 4.27
CA ARG A 20 -0.42 8.26 4.36
C ARG A 20 0.17 8.67 5.72
N PRO A 21 1.08 9.66 5.75
CA PRO A 21 1.59 10.19 7.00
C PRO A 21 0.47 10.78 7.86
N THR A 22 0.58 10.56 9.17
CA THR A 22 -0.19 11.28 10.19
C THR A 22 0.48 12.61 10.52
N ASP A 23 -0.10 13.37 11.46
CA ASP A 23 0.49 14.63 11.96
C ASP A 23 1.90 14.44 12.55
N ASN A 24 2.26 13.23 12.96
CA ASN A 24 3.59 12.87 13.45
C ASN A 24 4.61 12.58 12.32
N GLY A 25 4.20 12.74 11.06
CA GLY A 25 5.05 12.58 9.87
C GLY A 25 5.32 11.12 9.46
N LYS A 26 4.79 10.14 10.20
CA LYS A 26 4.84 8.71 9.85
C LYS A 26 3.44 8.18 9.55
N SER A 27 3.36 7.25 8.61
CA SER A 27 2.14 6.49 8.34
C SER A 27 1.93 5.38 9.36
N ALA A 28 0.69 4.90 9.50
CA ALA A 28 0.39 3.77 10.38
C ALA A 28 1.12 2.49 9.94
N LEU A 29 1.42 2.32 8.65
CA LEU A 29 2.28 1.24 8.16
C LEU A 29 3.72 1.39 8.65
N GLU A 30 4.31 2.58 8.55
CA GLU A 30 5.68 2.85 9.02
C GLU A 30 5.80 2.69 10.55
N GLU A 31 4.77 3.04 11.30
CA GLU A 31 4.71 2.76 12.74
C GLU A 31 4.65 1.26 13.03
N LEU A 32 3.85 0.51 12.26
CA LEU A 32 3.74 -0.94 12.41
C LEU A 32 5.06 -1.67 12.08
N VAL A 33 5.74 -1.27 11.01
CA VAL A 33 7.00 -1.88 10.57
C VAL A 33 8.17 -1.38 11.42
N GLY A 34 8.07 -0.18 11.99
CA GLY A 34 9.11 0.42 12.83
C GLY A 34 10.21 1.15 12.05
N GLU A 35 10.11 1.20 10.72
CA GLU A 35 11.04 1.91 9.85
C GLU A 35 10.29 2.63 8.71
N LYS A 36 11.03 3.47 7.98
CA LYS A 36 10.49 4.17 6.82
C LYS A 36 10.34 3.20 5.65
N ILE A 37 9.22 3.29 4.94
CA ILE A 37 8.98 2.47 3.75
C ILE A 37 9.66 3.09 2.53
N THR A 38 10.48 2.30 1.84
CA THR A 38 11.21 2.70 0.63
C THR A 38 11.17 1.60 -0.43
N LYS A 39 11.54 1.94 -1.68
CA LYS A 39 11.57 0.96 -2.77
C LYS A 39 12.65 -0.12 -2.56
N GLU A 40 13.64 0.16 -1.72
CA GLU A 40 14.75 -0.75 -1.42
C GLU A 40 14.37 -1.82 -0.38
N ASN A 41 13.42 -1.53 0.51
CA ASN A 41 13.05 -2.41 1.62
C ASN A 41 11.63 -3.00 1.52
N THR A 42 10.81 -2.57 0.56
CA THR A 42 9.38 -2.92 0.53
C THR A 42 8.87 -3.24 -0.87
N ILE A 43 8.05 -4.28 -0.97
CA ILE A 43 7.25 -4.64 -2.16
C ILE A 43 5.78 -4.67 -1.76
N PHE A 44 4.92 -4.08 -2.60
CA PHE A 44 3.48 -4.05 -2.45
C PHE A 44 2.79 -5.02 -3.42
N TYR A 45 1.83 -5.76 -2.90
CA TYR A 45 0.80 -6.43 -3.70
C TYR A 45 -0.57 -5.93 -3.23
N VAL A 46 -1.32 -5.30 -4.12
CA VAL A 46 -2.59 -4.65 -3.80
C VAL A 46 -3.73 -5.33 -4.54
N CYS A 47 -4.75 -5.78 -3.83
CA CYS A 47 -5.90 -6.45 -4.42
C CYS A 47 -7.19 -5.78 -3.91
N GLY A 48 -8.10 -5.40 -4.81
CA GLY A 48 -9.35 -4.73 -4.42
C GLY A 48 -10.11 -4.08 -5.57
N TRP A 49 -11.09 -3.23 -5.24
CA TRP A 49 -11.82 -2.42 -6.24
C TRP A 49 -10.92 -1.35 -6.87
N GLN A 50 -11.22 -0.92 -8.10
CA GLN A 50 -10.39 0.06 -8.82
C GLN A 50 -10.12 1.32 -8.01
N GLY A 51 -11.11 1.86 -7.29
CA GLY A 51 -10.91 3.04 -6.43
C GLY A 51 -9.94 2.83 -5.25
N THR A 52 -9.78 1.59 -4.78
CA THR A 52 -8.76 1.22 -3.78
C THR A 52 -7.37 1.16 -4.42
N ILE A 53 -7.29 0.60 -5.63
CA ILE A 53 -6.06 0.57 -6.41
C ILE A 53 -5.60 2.00 -6.69
N ASP A 54 -6.47 2.85 -7.24
CA ASP A 54 -6.16 4.23 -7.59
C ASP A 54 -5.69 5.04 -6.37
N GLY A 55 -6.39 4.94 -5.24
CA GLY A 55 -6.00 5.62 -4.00
C GLY A 55 -4.64 5.17 -3.45
N THR A 56 -4.32 3.88 -3.60
CA THR A 56 -3.01 3.34 -3.20
C THR A 56 -1.90 3.78 -4.16
N MET A 57 -2.17 3.72 -5.46
CA MET A 57 -1.23 4.06 -6.53
C MET A 57 -0.87 5.55 -6.53
N ASP A 58 -1.81 6.44 -6.20
CA ASP A 58 -1.53 7.87 -6.00
C ASP A 58 -0.41 8.08 -4.97
N TYR A 59 -0.49 7.39 -3.83
CA TYR A 59 0.55 7.49 -2.80
C TYR A 59 1.88 6.88 -3.27
N LEU A 60 1.86 5.65 -3.81
CA LEU A 60 3.07 4.92 -4.17
C LEU A 60 3.86 5.55 -5.32
N THR A 61 3.16 6.06 -6.34
CA THR A 61 3.78 6.71 -7.50
C THR A 61 4.53 7.98 -7.08
N ASN A 62 3.96 8.76 -6.15
CA ASN A 62 4.61 9.93 -5.56
C ASN A 62 5.86 9.60 -4.71
N LYS A 63 6.12 8.31 -4.44
CA LYS A 63 7.28 7.81 -3.69
C LYS A 63 8.25 7.00 -4.55
N ASN A 64 8.14 7.08 -5.88
CA ASN A 64 8.99 6.39 -6.87
C ASN A 64 8.91 4.86 -6.87
N PHE A 65 7.86 4.30 -6.27
CA PHE A 65 7.52 2.89 -6.46
C PHE A 65 6.95 2.71 -7.87
N VAL A 66 7.37 1.64 -8.56
CA VAL A 66 6.88 1.36 -9.93
C VAL A 66 6.14 0.04 -10.00
N THR A 67 5.19 -0.04 -10.92
CA THR A 67 4.40 -1.26 -11.13
C THR A 67 5.13 -2.26 -11.99
N GLU A 68 4.76 -3.53 -11.88
CA GLU A 68 5.20 -4.57 -12.83
C GLU A 68 4.86 -4.23 -14.29
N LYS A 69 3.75 -3.52 -14.53
CA LYS A 69 3.34 -3.09 -15.89
C LYS A 69 4.22 -1.96 -16.44
N ASN A 70 4.77 -1.12 -15.56
CA ASN A 70 5.64 0.01 -15.87
C ASN A 70 7.02 -0.17 -15.22
N LYS A 71 7.57 -1.40 -15.29
CA LYS A 71 8.86 -1.74 -14.69
C LYS A 71 9.98 -0.89 -15.28
N ARG A 72 11.05 -0.70 -14.52
CA ARG A 72 12.23 0.05 -14.98
C ARG A 72 12.95 -0.71 -16.11
N GLU A 73 13.92 -0.05 -16.75
CA GLU A 73 14.69 -0.64 -17.85
C GLU A 73 15.42 -1.93 -17.45
N ASP A 74 15.87 -2.02 -16.19
CA ASP A 74 16.48 -3.21 -15.60
C ASP A 74 15.47 -4.32 -15.25
N GLY A 75 14.18 -4.09 -15.48
CA GLY A 75 13.09 -5.00 -15.18
C GLY A 75 12.60 -4.96 -13.72
N SER A 76 13.20 -4.13 -12.85
CA SER A 76 12.80 -4.02 -11.44
C SER A 76 11.45 -3.33 -11.27
N PHE A 77 10.71 -3.77 -10.25
CA PHE A 77 9.46 -3.18 -9.80
C PHE A 77 9.17 -3.55 -8.35
N GLU A 78 8.33 -2.75 -7.70
CA GLU A 78 7.93 -2.98 -6.30
C GLU A 78 6.43 -3.14 -6.14
N VAL A 79 5.63 -2.87 -7.17
CA VAL A 79 4.17 -2.89 -7.04
C VAL A 79 3.54 -3.86 -8.02
N LYS A 80 2.77 -4.80 -7.48
CA LYS A 80 1.80 -5.60 -8.22
C LYS A 80 0.40 -5.25 -7.76
N PHE A 81 -0.56 -5.30 -8.68
CA PHE A 81 -1.95 -5.08 -8.29
C PHE A 81 -2.92 -5.90 -9.13
N GLU A 82 -4.09 -6.14 -8.54
CA GLU A 82 -5.22 -6.82 -9.16
C GLU A 82 -6.51 -6.09 -8.80
N SER A 83 -7.29 -5.74 -9.82
CA SER A 83 -8.60 -5.10 -9.64
C SER A 83 -9.73 -6.11 -9.81
N TYR A 84 -10.73 -6.07 -8.95
CA TYR A 84 -11.97 -6.84 -9.09
C TYR A 84 -13.03 -6.14 -9.95
N GLY A 85 -12.75 -4.91 -10.41
CA GLY A 85 -13.66 -4.04 -11.17
C GLY A 85 -13.25 -2.59 -11.08
#